data_AF-A0A1Y1KNN8-F1
#
_entry.id   AF-A0A1Y1KNN8-F1
#
_cell.length_a   1.000
_cell.length_b   1.000
_cell.length_c   1.000
_cell.angle_alpha   90.00
_cell.angle_beta   90.00
_cell.angle_gamma   90.00
#
_symmetry.space_group_name_H-M   'P 1'
#
loop_
_entity.id
_entity.type
_entity.pdbx_description
1 polymer ?
#
loop_
_entity_poly.entity_id
_entity_poly.type
_entity_poly.pdbx_seq_one_letter_code
_entity_poly.pdbx_strand_id
1 'polypeptide(L)'
;TELGMWNITELAATQNLIEDDVRNNSAWAHRFFLVFSDPSVATPDLPATMHDPKIPRSLIDREVDYAKEKIALAPQNQSSWNYLRGVLAKGGRDLSNVRDFSESFISNLGADSEDVKSSHALDLLVDVYHQAGDISKAILCLQRLWEKWDPVREGYWKY
;
A
#
# COMPACT_ATOMS: atom_id res chain seq x y z
N THR A 1 -10.73 31.70 9.19
CA THR A 1 -10.11 30.38 9.37
C THR A 1 -9.84 29.84 7.99
N GLU A 2 -8.64 29.34 7.77
CA GLU A 2 -8.15 28.79 6.50
C GLU A 2 -9.19 27.85 5.85
N LEU A 3 -9.20 27.89 4.52
CA LEU A 3 -10.08 27.14 3.61
C LEU A 3 -10.52 25.80 4.21
N GLY A 4 -11.82 25.52 4.25
CA GLY A 4 -12.39 24.28 4.79
C GLY A 4 -12.05 23.05 3.95
N MET A 5 -10.75 22.72 3.84
CA MET A 5 -10.16 21.67 3.01
C MET A 5 -10.50 20.25 3.52
N TRP A 6 -10.87 20.12 4.80
CA TRP A 6 -11.15 18.85 5.46
C TRP A 6 -12.63 18.47 5.40
N ASN A 7 -13.26 18.62 4.24
CA ASN A 7 -14.69 18.35 4.08
C ASN A 7 -14.94 17.08 3.26
N ILE A 8 -16.13 16.50 3.41
CA ILE A 8 -16.54 15.26 2.72
C ILE A 8 -16.51 15.44 1.20
N THR A 9 -16.74 16.65 0.69
CA THR A 9 -16.72 16.95 -0.75
C THR A 9 -15.32 16.78 -1.36
N GLU A 10 -14.27 17.23 -0.68
CA GLU A 10 -12.88 17.06 -1.14
C GLU A 10 -12.49 15.58 -1.14
N LEU A 11 -12.85 14.83 -0.09
CA LEU A 11 -12.61 13.38 -0.06
C LEU A 11 -13.36 12.67 -1.21
N ALA A 12 -14.61 13.04 -1.48
CA ALA A 12 -15.38 12.52 -2.60
C ALA A 12 -14.77 12.89 -3.97
N ALA A 13 -14.20 14.10 -4.09
CA ALA A 13 -13.49 14.51 -5.30
C ALA A 13 -12.26 13.63 -5.55
N THR A 14 -11.46 13.32 -4.52
CA THR A 14 -10.34 12.37 -4.67
C THR A 14 -10.80 10.98 -5.06
N GLN A 15 -11.94 10.54 -4.53
CA GLN A 15 -12.53 9.26 -4.93
C GLN A 15 -12.91 9.27 -6.41
N ASN A 16 -13.65 10.28 -6.89
CA ASN A 16 -14.01 10.38 -8.32
C ASN A 16 -12.77 10.36 -9.22
N LEU A 17 -11.71 11.09 -8.87
CA LEU A 17 -10.46 11.07 -9.64
C LEU A 17 -9.79 9.69 -9.67
N ILE A 18 -9.91 8.90 -8.60
CA ILE A 18 -9.40 7.52 -8.53
C ILE A 18 -10.31 6.55 -9.30
N GLU A 19 -11.63 6.76 -9.31
CA GLU A 19 -12.54 5.95 -10.12
C GLU A 19 -12.34 6.21 -11.62
N ASP A 20 -12.11 7.47 -12.00
CA ASP A 20 -11.83 7.88 -13.39
C ASP A 20 -10.49 7.33 -13.87
N ASP A 21 -9.45 7.41 -13.02
CA ASP A 21 -8.15 6.78 -13.27
C ASP A 21 -7.52 6.25 -11.97
N VAL A 22 -7.64 4.95 -11.77
CA VAL A 22 -7.09 4.27 -10.59
C VAL A 22 -5.57 4.43 -10.48
N ARG A 23 -4.85 4.70 -11.58
CA ARG A 23 -3.39 4.91 -11.60
C ARG A 23 -2.99 6.36 -11.35
N ASN A 24 -3.94 7.26 -11.12
CA ASN A 24 -3.66 8.66 -10.83
C ASN A 24 -2.99 8.83 -9.46
N ASN A 25 -1.66 8.78 -9.44
CA ASN A 25 -0.87 8.89 -8.22
C ASN A 25 -1.15 10.18 -7.44
N SER A 26 -1.44 11.28 -8.13
CA SER A 26 -1.77 12.56 -7.50
C SER A 26 -3.08 12.50 -6.72
N ALA A 27 -4.08 11.77 -7.24
CA ALA A 27 -5.35 11.57 -6.54
C ALA A 27 -5.17 10.71 -5.27
N TRP A 28 -4.36 9.65 -5.34
CA TRP A 28 -3.98 8.84 -4.18
C TRP A 28 -3.22 9.65 -3.12
N ALA A 29 -2.24 10.45 -3.55
CA ALA A 29 -1.48 11.31 -2.65
C ALA A 29 -2.37 12.38 -2.00
N HIS A 30 -3.28 12.99 -2.77
CA HIS A 30 -4.22 13.97 -2.23
C HIS A 30 -5.19 13.34 -1.24
N ARG A 31 -5.72 12.15 -1.55
CA ARG A 31 -6.55 11.38 -0.61
C ARG A 31 -5.80 11.11 0.70
N PHE A 32 -4.53 10.72 0.62
CA PHE A 32 -3.71 10.45 1.80
C PHE A 32 -3.58 11.70 2.68
N PHE A 33 -3.26 12.83 2.06
CA PHE A 33 -3.18 14.12 2.74
C PHE A 33 -4.51 14.46 3.43
N LEU A 34 -5.64 14.44 2.70
CA LEU A 34 -6.95 14.76 3.26
C LEU A 34 -7.33 13.89 4.47
N VAL A 35 -6.99 12.60 4.41
CA VAL A 35 -7.37 11.64 5.45
C VAL A 35 -6.46 11.73 6.68
N PHE A 36 -5.16 11.96 6.50
CA PHE A 36 -4.17 11.87 7.59
C PHE A 36 -3.58 13.20 8.02
N SER A 37 -4.05 14.32 7.47
CA SER A 37 -3.62 15.66 7.87
C SER A 37 -4.75 16.55 8.40
N ASP A 38 -5.96 16.01 8.56
CA ASP A 38 -7.07 16.71 9.22
C ASP A 38 -6.70 17.05 10.68
N PRO A 39 -6.60 18.34 11.06
CA PRO A 39 -6.23 18.76 12.42
C PRO A 39 -7.13 18.22 13.53
N SER A 40 -8.37 17.84 13.21
CA SER A 40 -9.31 17.26 14.18
C SER A 40 -8.84 15.88 14.67
N VAL A 41 -8.19 15.09 13.82
CA VAL A 41 -7.77 13.71 14.10
C VAL A 41 -6.27 13.48 14.01
N ALA A 42 -5.51 14.35 13.34
CA ALA A 42 -4.07 14.24 13.19
C ALA A 42 -3.31 14.97 14.29
N THR A 43 -2.11 14.48 14.59
CA THR A 43 -1.14 15.13 15.47
C THR A 43 -0.33 16.17 14.67
N PRO A 44 -0.31 17.45 15.07
CA PRO A 44 0.47 18.48 14.38
C PRO A 44 1.96 18.11 14.28
N ASP A 45 2.59 18.48 13.17
CA ASP A 45 4.02 18.30 12.89
C ASP A 45 4.53 16.85 12.88
N LEU A 46 3.64 15.86 12.98
CA LEU A 46 4.02 14.46 12.90
C LEU A 46 4.27 14.06 11.44
N PRO A 47 5.43 13.45 11.10
CA PRO A 47 5.72 13.04 9.73
C PRO A 47 4.65 12.12 9.14
N ALA A 48 4.35 12.28 7.84
CA ALA A 48 3.36 11.49 7.11
C ALA A 48 3.60 9.96 7.18
N THR A 49 4.84 9.53 7.42
CA THR A 49 5.23 8.11 7.49
C THR A 49 5.30 7.55 8.90
N MET A 50 4.98 8.35 9.93
CA MET A 50 5.03 7.94 11.34
C MET A 50 3.64 7.60 11.88
N HIS A 51 3.55 6.53 12.68
CA HIS A 51 2.33 6.12 13.37
C HIS A 51 1.76 7.27 14.21
N ASP A 52 0.46 7.53 14.02
CA ASP A 52 -0.28 8.55 14.75
C ASP A 52 -1.40 7.90 15.57
N PRO A 53 -1.24 7.74 16.90
CA PRO A 53 -2.24 7.09 17.74
C PRO A 53 -3.55 7.88 17.86
N LYS A 54 -3.59 9.15 17.42
CA LYS A 54 -4.80 9.99 17.44
C LYS A 54 -5.74 9.63 16.30
N ILE A 55 -5.24 9.00 15.23
CA ILE A 55 -6.06 8.60 14.09
C ILE A 55 -6.99 7.45 14.50
N PRO A 56 -8.33 7.58 14.33
CA PRO A 56 -9.27 6.53 14.72
C PRO A 56 -9.01 5.20 13.99
N ARG A 57 -9.06 4.08 14.73
CA ARG A 57 -8.89 2.74 14.14
C ARG A 57 -9.87 2.46 13.01
N SER A 58 -11.12 2.90 13.14
CA SER A 58 -12.17 2.76 12.12
C SER A 58 -11.86 3.51 10.83
N LEU A 59 -11.13 4.63 10.91
CA LEU A 59 -10.67 5.36 9.73
C LEU A 59 -9.53 4.62 9.03
N ILE A 60 -8.62 3.99 9.80
CA ILE A 60 -7.60 3.09 9.23
C ILE A 60 -8.26 1.88 8.56
N ASP A 61 -9.24 1.23 9.20
CA ASP A 61 -9.97 0.10 8.61
C ASP A 61 -10.60 0.47 7.27
N ARG A 62 -11.33 1.60 7.23
CA ARG A 62 -11.94 2.12 6.00
C ARG A 62 -10.91 2.30 4.88
N GLU A 63 -9.77 2.90 5.16
CA GLU A 63 -8.75 3.15 4.14
C GLU A 63 -7.98 1.89 3.72
N VAL A 64 -7.77 0.93 4.62
CA VAL A 64 -7.21 -0.38 4.26
C VAL A 64 -8.16 -1.09 3.30
N ASP A 65 -9.46 -1.12 3.60
CA ASP A 65 -10.46 -1.77 2.75
C ASP A 65 -10.58 -1.08 1.39
N TYR A 66 -10.60 0.26 1.37
CA TYR A 66 -10.58 1.04 0.13
C TYR A 66 -9.35 0.73 -0.73
N ALA A 67 -8.16 0.68 -0.14
CA ALA A 67 -6.94 0.35 -0.86
C ALA A 67 -6.98 -1.08 -1.43
N LYS A 68 -7.42 -2.05 -0.62
CA LYS A 68 -7.57 -3.46 -1.05
C LYS A 68 -8.54 -3.61 -2.21
N GLU A 69 -9.68 -2.91 -2.16
CA GLU A 69 -10.66 -2.88 -3.24
C GLU A 69 -10.02 -2.40 -4.55
N LYS A 70 -9.30 -1.27 -4.53
CA LYS A 70 -8.67 -0.73 -5.75
C LYS A 70 -7.47 -1.54 -6.22
N ILE A 71 -6.71 -2.16 -5.31
CA ILE A 71 -5.66 -3.12 -5.66
C ILE A 71 -6.27 -4.33 -6.39
N ALA A 72 -7.41 -4.86 -5.94
CA ALA A 72 -8.05 -5.99 -6.61
C ALA A 72 -8.46 -5.65 -8.06
N LEU A 73 -8.84 -4.40 -8.34
CA LEU A 73 -9.16 -3.90 -9.68
C LEU A 73 -7.92 -3.72 -10.57
N ALA A 74 -6.81 -3.23 -10.00
CA ALA A 74 -5.56 -3.01 -10.73
C ALA A 74 -4.35 -3.50 -9.90
N PRO A 75 -4.09 -4.82 -9.85
CA PRO A 75 -3.08 -5.39 -8.96
C PRO A 75 -1.67 -4.89 -9.22
N GLN A 76 -1.36 -4.52 -10.46
CA GLN A 76 -0.04 -3.99 -10.87
C GLN A 76 0.06 -2.45 -10.75
N ASN A 77 -0.86 -1.79 -10.04
CA ASN A 77 -0.82 -0.34 -9.83
C ASN A 77 -0.02 0.02 -8.56
N GLN A 78 1.16 0.61 -8.71
CA GLN A 78 2.00 1.00 -7.59
C GLN A 78 1.33 1.99 -6.62
N SER A 79 0.49 2.92 -7.11
CA SER A 79 -0.06 3.99 -6.26
C SER A 79 -0.97 3.44 -5.16
N SER A 80 -1.79 2.43 -5.44
CA SER A 80 -2.67 1.83 -4.43
C SER A 80 -1.90 0.98 -3.41
N TRP A 81 -0.82 0.30 -3.82
CA TRP A 81 0.09 -0.40 -2.89
C TRP A 81 0.87 0.55 -1.99
N ASN A 82 1.39 1.65 -2.54
CA ASN A 82 2.05 2.70 -1.76
C ASN A 82 1.08 3.32 -0.75
N TYR A 83 -0.17 3.58 -1.17
CA TYR A 83 -1.22 4.07 -0.29
C TYR A 83 -1.50 3.09 0.86
N LEU A 84 -1.67 1.79 0.55
CA LEU A 84 -1.86 0.74 1.56
C LEU A 84 -0.72 0.72 2.59
N ARG A 85 0.55 0.72 2.13
CA ARG A 85 1.72 0.80 3.02
C ARG A 85 1.66 2.05 3.92
N GLY A 86 1.32 3.21 3.36
CA GLY A 86 1.17 4.45 4.13
C GLY A 86 0.07 4.37 5.19
N VAL A 87 -1.10 3.82 4.85
CA VAL A 87 -2.24 3.66 5.78
C VAL A 87 -1.85 2.72 6.93
N LEU A 88 -1.19 1.60 6.64
CA LEU A 88 -0.72 0.67 7.67
C LEU A 88 0.30 1.33 8.60
N ALA A 89 1.28 2.05 8.04
CA ALA A 89 2.27 2.79 8.81
C ALA A 89 1.62 3.86 9.70
N LYS A 90 0.67 4.64 9.17
CA LYS A 90 -0.08 5.64 9.94
C LYS A 90 -0.90 5.02 11.06
N GLY A 91 -1.50 3.86 10.82
CA GLY A 91 -2.26 3.11 11.81
C GLY A 91 -1.44 2.26 12.77
N GLY A 92 -0.10 2.25 12.64
CA GLY A 92 0.78 1.41 13.45
C GLY A 92 0.49 -0.08 13.28
N ARG A 93 0.02 -0.48 12.09
CA ARG A 93 -0.35 -1.85 11.74
C ARG A 93 0.82 -2.54 11.08
N ASP A 94 1.03 -3.80 11.45
CA ASP A 94 2.08 -4.62 10.89
C ASP A 94 1.72 -5.06 9.46
N LEU A 95 2.72 -5.19 8.59
CA LEU A 95 2.49 -5.61 7.20
C LEU A 95 1.92 -7.04 7.12
N SER A 96 2.18 -7.88 8.13
CA SER A 96 1.56 -9.20 8.24
C SER A 96 0.02 -9.17 8.25
N ASN A 97 -0.61 -8.05 8.63
CA ASN A 97 -2.07 -7.89 8.56
C ASN A 97 -2.62 -7.93 7.12
N VAL A 98 -1.76 -7.79 6.11
CA VAL A 98 -2.14 -7.90 4.70
C VAL A 98 -1.46 -9.07 3.99
N ARG A 99 -0.83 -9.99 4.73
CA ARG A 99 -0.16 -11.17 4.18
C ARG A 99 -1.06 -11.97 3.23
N ASP A 100 -2.17 -12.49 3.74
CA ASP A 100 -3.07 -13.36 2.96
C ASP A 100 -3.62 -12.63 1.72
N PHE A 101 -3.90 -11.34 1.87
CA PHE A 101 -4.32 -10.49 0.77
C PHE A 101 -3.22 -10.39 -0.31
N SER A 102 -1.98 -10.14 0.08
CA SER A 102 -0.85 -10.06 -0.85
C SER A 102 -0.52 -11.42 -1.48
N GLU A 103 -0.56 -12.51 -0.70
CA GLU A 103 -0.36 -13.87 -1.20
C GLU A 103 -1.40 -14.26 -2.26
N SER A 104 -2.63 -13.72 -2.18
CA SER A 104 -3.69 -14.02 -3.17
C SER A 104 -3.38 -13.57 -4.61
N PHE A 105 -2.38 -12.70 -4.80
CA PHE A 105 -1.93 -12.25 -6.13
C PHE A 105 -0.81 -13.10 -6.72
N ILE A 106 -0.38 -14.16 -6.04
CA ILE A 106 0.75 -15.00 -6.42
C ILE A 106 0.33 -16.47 -6.38
N SER A 107 0.76 -17.24 -7.36
CA SER A 107 0.51 -18.68 -7.41
C SER A 107 1.75 -19.41 -7.93
N ASN A 108 2.10 -20.51 -7.26
CA ASN A 108 3.22 -21.39 -7.62
C ASN A 108 4.57 -20.64 -7.78
N LEU A 109 4.88 -19.70 -6.88
CA LEU A 109 6.13 -18.93 -6.93
C LEU A 109 7.36 -19.85 -6.99
N GLY A 110 8.22 -19.64 -7.97
CA GLY A 110 9.43 -20.45 -8.20
C GLY A 110 9.23 -21.76 -8.98
N ALA A 111 8.00 -22.10 -9.39
CA ALA A 111 7.73 -23.26 -10.24
C ALA A 111 7.52 -22.86 -11.71
N ASP A 112 7.47 -23.85 -12.61
CA ASP A 112 7.20 -23.62 -14.04
C ASP A 112 5.82 -22.98 -14.30
N SER A 113 4.85 -23.28 -13.42
CA SER A 113 3.48 -22.73 -13.45
C SER A 113 3.31 -21.45 -12.62
N GLU A 114 4.40 -20.72 -12.38
CA GLU A 114 4.39 -19.46 -11.63
C GLU A 114 3.54 -18.38 -12.33
N ASP A 115 2.56 -17.86 -11.58
CA ASP A 115 1.71 -16.74 -11.97
C ASP A 115 1.76 -15.64 -10.89
N VAL A 116 2.18 -14.44 -11.28
CA VAL A 116 2.23 -13.27 -10.39
C VAL A 116 1.44 -12.15 -11.04
N LYS A 117 0.32 -11.82 -10.40
CA LYS A 117 -0.56 -10.73 -10.85
C LYS A 117 -0.06 -9.35 -10.41
N SER A 118 0.82 -9.32 -9.40
CA SER A 118 1.38 -8.09 -8.86
C SER A 118 2.83 -8.26 -8.38
N SER A 119 3.77 -7.58 -9.02
CA SER A 119 5.14 -7.48 -8.49
C SER A 119 5.21 -6.59 -7.24
N HIS A 120 4.25 -5.70 -7.03
CA HIS A 120 4.14 -4.92 -5.81
C HIS A 120 3.68 -5.76 -4.61
N ALA A 121 2.86 -6.80 -4.84
CA ALA A 121 2.55 -7.78 -3.82
C ALA A 121 3.79 -8.59 -3.42
N LEU A 122 4.64 -8.98 -4.39
CA LEU A 122 5.92 -9.63 -4.11
C LEU A 122 6.84 -8.75 -3.26
N ASP A 123 7.02 -7.48 -3.64
CA ASP A 123 7.79 -6.49 -2.88
C ASP A 123 7.29 -6.39 -1.43
N LEU A 124 5.98 -6.22 -1.22
CA LEU A 124 5.41 -6.18 0.13
C LEU A 124 5.67 -7.48 0.91
N LEU A 125 5.57 -8.64 0.25
CA LEU A 125 5.76 -9.93 0.89
C LEU A 125 7.21 -10.19 1.30
N VAL A 126 8.20 -9.53 0.69
CA VAL A 126 9.59 -9.58 1.17
C VAL A 126 9.64 -9.10 2.62
N ASP A 127 9.07 -7.93 2.91
CA ASP A 127 9.04 -7.38 4.27
C ASP A 127 8.24 -8.27 5.22
N VAL A 128 7.07 -8.77 4.78
CA VAL A 128 6.21 -9.65 5.59
C VAL A 128 6.93 -10.93 5.98
N TYR A 129 7.55 -11.62 5.03
CA TYR A 129 8.28 -12.86 5.30
C TYR A 129 9.53 -12.60 6.13
N HIS A 130 10.24 -11.50 5.87
CA HIS A 130 11.40 -11.12 6.67
C HIS A 130 11.02 -10.85 8.14
N GLN A 131 9.96 -10.09 8.39
CA GLN A 131 9.43 -9.82 9.74
C GLN A 131 8.93 -11.09 10.44
N ALA A 132 8.38 -12.05 9.70
CA ALA A 132 7.95 -13.34 10.22
C ALA A 132 9.11 -14.34 10.47
N GLY A 133 10.35 -14.01 10.05
CA GLY A 133 11.50 -14.91 10.12
C GLY A 133 11.54 -15.98 9.01
N ASP A 134 10.64 -15.92 8.03
CA ASP A 134 10.58 -16.79 6.84
C ASP A 134 11.62 -16.36 5.78
N ILE A 135 12.90 -16.29 6.16
CA ILE A 135 13.98 -15.70 5.34
C ILE A 135 14.09 -16.35 3.95
N SER A 136 13.90 -17.67 3.85
CA SER A 136 13.93 -18.36 2.55
C SER A 136 12.83 -17.89 1.59
N LYS A 137 11.64 -17.58 2.11
CA LYS A 137 10.55 -17.05 1.28
C LYS A 137 10.81 -15.60 0.87
N ALA A 138 11.34 -14.79 1.79
CA ALA A 138 11.73 -13.42 1.48
C ALA A 138 12.79 -13.36 0.36
N ILE A 139 13.83 -14.21 0.45
CA ILE A 139 14.86 -14.35 -0.60
C ILE A 139 14.24 -14.82 -1.91
N LEU A 140 13.35 -15.81 -1.88
CA LEU A 140 12.67 -16.27 -3.10
C LEU A 140 11.88 -15.12 -3.74
N CYS A 141 11.12 -14.32 -2.99
CA CYS A 141 10.41 -13.16 -3.52
C CYS A 141 11.36 -12.17 -4.20
N LEU A 142 12.48 -11.82 -3.56
CA LEU A 142 13.49 -10.94 -4.15
C LEU A 142 14.09 -11.54 -5.45
N GLN A 143 14.45 -12.83 -5.43
CA GLN A 143 14.95 -13.54 -6.60
C GLN A 143 13.98 -13.44 -7.78
N ARG A 144 12.69 -13.73 -7.54
CA ARG A 144 11.67 -13.67 -8.59
C ARG A 144 11.41 -12.24 -9.08
N LEU A 145 11.56 -11.23 -8.22
CA LEU A 145 11.52 -9.83 -8.63
C LEU A 145 12.62 -9.51 -9.63
N TRP A 146 13.90 -9.76 -9.31
CA TRP A 146 14.98 -9.37 -10.23
C TRP A 146 15.13 -10.28 -11.45
N GLU A 147 14.75 -11.55 -11.38
CA GLU A 147 14.90 -12.48 -12.51
C GLU A 147 13.79 -12.35 -13.55
N LYS A 148 12.56 -12.02 -13.12
CA LYS A 148 11.37 -12.13 -13.99
C LYS A 148 10.38 -10.99 -13.88
N TRP A 149 9.96 -10.63 -12.67
CA TRP A 149 8.77 -9.79 -12.50
C TRP A 149 9.05 -8.29 -12.46
N ASP A 150 10.30 -7.92 -12.20
CA ASP A 150 10.77 -6.54 -12.18
C ASP A 150 12.30 -6.42 -12.41
N PRO A 151 12.81 -6.97 -13.53
CA PRO A 151 14.24 -7.05 -13.79
C PRO A 151 14.89 -5.67 -13.99
N VAL A 152 14.11 -4.64 -14.35
CA VAL A 152 14.62 -3.27 -14.50
C VAL A 152 15.18 -2.70 -13.19
N ARG A 153 14.70 -3.18 -12.03
CA ARG A 153 15.18 -2.81 -10.70
C ARG A 153 16.13 -3.87 -10.09
N GLU A 154 16.73 -4.74 -10.90
CA GLU A 154 17.64 -5.80 -10.42
C GLU A 154 18.71 -5.28 -9.44
N GLY A 155 19.37 -4.17 -9.76
CA GLY A 155 20.40 -3.60 -8.89
C GLY A 155 19.87 -3.15 -7.52
N TYR A 156 18.60 -2.73 -7.45
CA TYR A 156 17.94 -2.39 -6.19
C TYR A 156 17.60 -3.65 -5.39
N TRP A 157 17.10 -4.70 -6.04
CA TRP A 157 16.70 -5.94 -5.36
C TRP A 157 17.88 -6.79 -4.86
N LYS A 158 19.05 -6.67 -5.49
CA LYS A 158 20.28 -7.37 -5.10
C LYS A 158 21.07 -6.66 -4.00
N TYR A 159 20.79 -5.38 -3.75
CA TYR A 159 21.47 -4.56 -2.74
C TYR A 159 20.87 -4.83 -1.35
#